data_AF-A0A3D0G771-F1
#
_entry.id   AF-A0A3D0G771-F1
#
_cell.length_a   1.000
_cell.length_b   1.000
_cell.length_c   1.000
_cell.angle_alpha   90.00
_cell.angle_beta   90.00
_cell.angle_gamma   90.00
#
_symmetry.space_group_name_H-M   'P 1'
#
loop_
_entity.id
_entity.type
_entity.pdbx_description
1 polymer ?
#
loop_
_entity_poly.entity_id
_entity_poly.type
_entity_poly.pdbx_seq_one_letter_code
_entity_poly.pdbx_strand_id
1 'polypeptide(L)'
;MPPEFDRLLTRVGYLNYAWTNTESMLIHILAGLVPTDKETATIIHVSLNTTRARIDLLERLAKRGDGPLPEAATDRILKLTRRMRRLSGIRNRLNHSLYAFDPDAGTMRSIQMKIADRKTGFRIGEETMLDEASVEALDQTLNEIRSANTEIWTMIAEYDLPG
;
A
#
# COMPACT_ATOMS: atom_id res chain seq x y z
N MET A 1 -17.44 22.12 -6.15
CA MET A 1 -17.41 20.65 -6.15
C MET A 1 -18.24 20.19 -4.95
N PRO A 2 -19.00 19.09 -5.02
CA PRO A 2 -19.75 18.61 -3.87
C PRO A 2 -18.81 18.27 -2.71
N PRO A 3 -19.13 18.64 -1.46
CA PRO A 3 -18.25 18.42 -0.31
C PRO A 3 -17.81 16.95 -0.14
N GLU A 4 -18.66 15.98 -0.48
CA GLU A 4 -18.39 14.56 -0.34
C GLU A 4 -17.37 14.03 -1.36
N PHE A 5 -17.40 14.56 -2.57
CA PHE A 5 -16.42 14.23 -3.61
C PHE A 5 -15.04 14.83 -3.29
N ASP A 6 -15.00 16.08 -2.81
CA ASP A 6 -13.77 16.68 -2.29
C ASP A 6 -13.21 15.87 -1.10
N ARG A 7 -14.09 15.42 -0.20
CA ARG A 7 -13.70 14.56 0.91
C ARG A 7 -13.07 13.27 0.41
N LEU A 8 -13.67 12.59 -0.56
CA LEU A 8 -13.15 11.34 -1.15
C LEU A 8 -11.76 11.53 -1.75
N LEU A 9 -11.60 12.51 -2.66
CA LEU A 9 -10.31 12.78 -3.31
C LEU A 9 -9.23 13.13 -2.29
N THR A 10 -9.59 13.87 -1.24
CA THR A 10 -8.70 14.17 -0.12
C THR A 10 -8.23 12.89 0.59
N ARG A 11 -9.11 11.91 0.85
CA ARG A 11 -8.73 10.62 1.48
C ARG A 11 -7.82 9.81 0.56
N VAL A 12 -8.10 9.76 -0.73
CA VAL A 12 -7.24 9.08 -1.71
C VAL A 12 -5.86 9.72 -1.76
N GLY A 13 -5.77 11.05 -1.70
CA GLY A 13 -4.51 11.78 -1.57
C GLY A 13 -3.74 11.39 -0.30
N TYR A 14 -4.40 11.40 0.86
CA TYR A 14 -3.78 10.98 2.12
C TYR A 14 -3.34 9.52 2.11
N LEU A 15 -4.11 8.63 1.51
CA LEU A 15 -3.77 7.22 1.37
C LEU A 15 -2.48 7.06 0.55
N ASN A 16 -2.35 7.79 -0.56
CA ASN A 16 -1.13 7.77 -1.38
C ASN A 16 0.08 8.31 -0.62
N TYR A 17 -0.07 9.42 0.10
CA TYR A 17 1.00 9.97 0.94
C TYR A 17 1.43 8.98 2.02
N ALA A 18 0.47 8.47 2.80
CA ALA A 18 0.74 7.52 3.87
C ALA A 18 1.42 6.25 3.34
N TRP A 19 0.99 5.77 2.17
CA TRP A 19 1.61 4.64 1.50
C TRP A 19 3.08 4.89 1.17
N THR A 20 3.39 5.98 0.46
CA THR A 20 4.78 6.29 0.06
C THR A 20 5.70 6.46 1.27
N ASN A 21 5.20 7.09 2.34
CA ASN A 21 5.95 7.22 3.59
C ASN A 21 6.23 5.85 4.22
N THR A 22 5.22 4.98 4.33
CA THR A 22 5.37 3.62 4.87
C THR A 22 6.25 2.73 4.00
N GLU A 23 6.15 2.83 2.67
CA GLU A 23 6.97 2.06 1.74
C GLU A 23 8.45 2.43 1.87
N SER A 24 8.77 3.72 2.04
CA SER A 24 10.15 4.18 2.20
C SER A 24 10.82 3.58 3.45
N MET A 25 10.05 3.31 4.51
CA MET A 25 10.55 2.68 5.73
C MET A 25 11.01 1.23 5.54
N LEU A 26 10.66 0.59 4.42
CA LEU A 26 11.15 -0.75 4.08
C LEU A 26 12.67 -0.78 3.86
N ILE A 27 13.32 0.37 3.66
CA ILE A 27 14.78 0.51 3.59
C ILE A 27 15.45 -0.02 4.87
N HIS A 28 14.90 0.32 6.04
CA HIS A 28 15.47 -0.08 7.33
C HIS A 28 15.35 -1.59 7.56
N ILE A 29 14.21 -2.16 7.16
CA ILE A 29 14.00 -3.62 7.18
C ILE A 29 14.99 -4.31 6.25
N LEU A 30 15.20 -3.76 5.04
CA LEU A 30 16.16 -4.30 4.09
C LEU A 30 17.58 -4.29 4.66
N ALA A 31 17.99 -3.18 5.27
CA ALA A 31 19.29 -3.02 5.92
C ALA A 31 19.50 -4.01 7.08
N GLY A 32 18.41 -4.35 7.78
CA GLY A 32 18.41 -5.41 8.80
C GLY A 32 18.56 -6.81 8.21
N LEU A 33 17.81 -7.14 7.15
CA LEU A 33 17.81 -8.47 6.53
C LEU A 33 19.07 -8.76 5.71
N VAL A 34 19.67 -7.73 5.13
CA VAL A 34 20.95 -7.76 4.42
C VAL A 34 21.86 -6.79 5.18
N PRO A 35 22.73 -7.27 6.09
CA PRO A 35 23.49 -6.42 7.01
C PRO A 35 24.35 -5.40 6.25
N THR A 36 23.80 -4.21 6.05
CA THR A 36 24.39 -3.17 5.22
C THR A 36 23.95 -1.81 5.77
N ASP A 37 24.65 -0.76 5.38
CA ASP A 37 24.27 0.59 5.76
C ASP A 37 22.99 1.05 5.05
N LYS A 38 22.38 2.11 5.57
CA LYS A 38 21.14 2.68 5.02
C LYS A 38 21.30 3.18 3.58
N GLU A 39 22.48 3.66 3.19
CA GLU A 39 22.73 4.18 1.86
C GLU A 39 22.68 3.05 0.82
N THR A 40 23.35 1.95 1.10
CA THR A 40 23.35 0.73 0.29
C THR A 40 21.95 0.13 0.22
N ALA A 41 21.24 0.03 1.35
CA ALA A 41 19.86 -0.44 1.37
C ALA A 41 18.93 0.48 0.54
N THR A 42 19.17 1.80 0.58
CA THR A 42 18.44 2.78 -0.24
C THR A 42 18.70 2.56 -1.72
N ILE A 43 19.95 2.35 -2.13
CA ILE A 43 20.32 2.05 -3.53
C ILE A 43 19.57 0.80 -4.02
N ILE A 44 19.56 -0.28 -3.23
CA ILE A 44 18.81 -1.49 -3.56
C ILE A 44 17.31 -1.20 -3.67
N HIS A 45 16.74 -0.47 -2.69
CA HIS A 45 15.32 -0.14 -2.65
C HIS A 45 14.87 0.64 -3.89
N VAL A 46 15.61 1.67 -4.29
CA VAL A 46 15.26 2.50 -5.46
C VAL A 46 15.50 1.76 -6.79
N SER A 47 16.43 0.81 -6.82
CA SER A 47 16.69 -0.05 -7.98
C SER A 47 15.54 -1.03 -8.26
N LEU A 48 14.72 -1.34 -7.25
CA LEU A 48 13.52 -2.15 -7.42
C LEU A 48 12.37 -1.27 -7.91
N ASN A 49 12.07 -1.32 -9.21
CA ASN A 49 11.13 -0.40 -9.88
C ASN A 49 9.66 -0.52 -9.44
N THR A 50 9.29 -1.51 -8.62
CA THR A 50 7.91 -1.69 -8.17
C THR A 50 7.85 -2.02 -6.69
N THR A 51 6.79 -1.56 -6.02
CA THR A 51 6.52 -1.92 -4.62
C THR A 51 6.43 -3.44 -4.42
N ARG A 52 5.85 -4.14 -5.40
CA ARG A 52 5.77 -5.60 -5.40
C ARG A 52 7.16 -6.23 -5.31
N ALA A 53 8.11 -5.79 -6.14
CA ALA A 53 9.47 -6.32 -6.13
C ALA A 53 10.18 -6.07 -4.79
N ARG A 54 9.97 -4.89 -4.19
CA ARG A 54 10.48 -4.55 -2.85
C ARG A 54 9.94 -5.48 -1.77
N ILE A 55 8.61 -5.66 -1.72
CA ILE A 55 7.94 -6.56 -0.78
C ILE A 55 8.38 -8.03 -0.99
N ASP A 56 8.44 -8.47 -2.26
CA ASP A 56 8.87 -9.83 -2.61
C ASP A 56 10.31 -10.11 -2.16
N LEU A 57 11.22 -9.15 -2.30
CA LEU A 57 12.60 -9.27 -1.83
C LEU A 57 12.65 -9.46 -0.32
N LEU A 58 11.99 -8.57 0.44
CA LEU A 58 11.97 -8.67 1.91
C LEU A 58 11.37 -10.00 2.39
N GLU A 59 10.27 -10.44 1.78
CA GLU A 59 9.64 -11.70 2.12
C GLU A 59 10.57 -12.90 1.87
N ARG A 60 11.31 -12.89 0.76
CA ARG A 60 12.28 -13.96 0.44
C ARG A 60 13.48 -13.95 1.38
N LEU A 61 14.01 -12.77 1.71
CA LEU A 61 15.12 -12.63 2.66
C LEU A 61 14.72 -13.08 4.06
N ALA A 62 13.52 -12.71 4.53
CA ALA A 62 13.01 -13.13 5.84
C ALA A 62 12.79 -14.64 5.93
N LYS A 63 12.47 -15.33 4.81
CA LYS A 63 12.31 -16.79 4.75
C LYS A 63 13.62 -17.57 4.71
N ARG A 64 14.77 -16.92 4.56
CA ARG A 64 16.07 -17.59 4.36
C ARG A 64 16.46 -18.48 5.56
N GLY A 65 15.98 -18.16 6.76
CA GLY A 65 16.17 -18.95 7.98
C GLY A 65 17.54 -18.77 8.65
N ASP A 66 18.60 -18.60 7.87
CA ASP A 66 19.97 -18.27 8.30
C ASP A 66 20.26 -16.75 8.21
N GLY A 67 19.22 -15.93 8.42
CA GLY A 67 19.30 -14.48 8.38
C GLY A 67 20.00 -13.88 9.59
N PRO A 68 20.43 -12.62 9.51
CA PRO A 68 21.03 -11.88 10.64
C PRO A 68 20.02 -11.53 11.74
N LEU A 69 18.71 -11.52 11.42
CA LEU A 69 17.66 -11.16 12.35
C LEU A 69 17.11 -12.40 13.07
N PRO A 70 16.67 -12.28 14.34
CA PRO A 70 16.05 -13.38 15.06
C PRO A 70 14.72 -13.80 14.42
N GLU A 71 14.31 -15.05 14.66
CA GLU A 71 13.07 -15.62 14.10
C GLU A 71 11.82 -14.78 14.41
N ALA A 72 11.73 -14.21 15.61
CA ALA A 72 10.64 -13.32 15.99
C ALA A 72 10.54 -12.06 15.09
N ALA A 73 11.69 -11.50 14.67
CA ALA A 73 11.73 -10.35 13.78
C ALA A 73 11.34 -10.74 12.36
N THR A 74 11.88 -11.84 11.83
CA THR A 74 11.55 -12.31 10.48
C THR A 74 10.07 -12.69 10.36
N ASP A 75 9.48 -13.32 11.38
CA ASP A 75 8.04 -13.61 11.44
C ASP A 75 7.16 -12.36 11.37
N ARG A 76 7.56 -11.30 12.07
CA ARG A 76 6.85 -10.01 12.00
C ARG A 76 6.98 -9.37 10.62
N ILE A 77 8.17 -9.40 10.03
CA ILE A 77 8.40 -8.93 8.66
C ILE A 77 7.52 -9.71 7.66
N LEU A 78 7.37 -11.03 7.84
CA LEU A 78 6.50 -11.85 7.00
C LEU A 78 5.02 -11.49 7.14
N LYS A 79 4.56 -11.16 8.36
CA LYS A 79 3.18 -10.67 8.58
C LYS A 79 2.98 -9.29 7.95
N LEU A 80 3.93 -8.38 8.15
CA LEU A 80 3.92 -7.04 7.58
C LEU A 80 3.90 -7.07 6.05
N THR A 81 4.77 -7.84 5.41
CA THR A 81 4.85 -7.92 3.93
C THR A 81 3.56 -8.45 3.32
N ARG A 82 2.90 -9.46 3.93
CA ARG A 82 1.57 -9.93 3.51
C ARG A 82 0.51 -8.84 3.63
N ARG A 83 0.51 -8.10 4.74
CA ARG A 83 -0.43 -6.97 4.97
C ARG A 83 -0.21 -5.87 3.94
N MET A 84 1.03 -5.45 3.72
CA MET A 84 1.38 -4.44 2.72
C MET A 84 1.00 -4.89 1.31
N ARG A 85 1.19 -6.17 0.95
CA ARG A 85 0.74 -6.69 -0.35
C ARG A 85 -0.76 -6.53 -0.55
N ARG A 86 -1.58 -6.85 0.46
CA ARG A 86 -3.04 -6.63 0.43
C ARG A 86 -3.36 -5.14 0.25
N LEU A 87 -2.76 -4.27 1.07
CA LEU A 87 -2.98 -2.83 1.03
C LEU A 87 -2.57 -2.20 -0.31
N SER A 88 -1.47 -2.68 -0.91
CA SER A 88 -1.03 -2.26 -2.25
C SER A 88 -2.09 -2.57 -3.30
N GLY A 89 -2.76 -3.72 -3.21
CA GLY A 89 -3.84 -4.08 -4.12
C GLY A 89 -5.05 -3.14 -3.99
N ILE A 90 -5.43 -2.81 -2.75
CA ILE A 90 -6.52 -1.86 -2.47
C ILE A 90 -6.18 -0.47 -3.00
N ARG A 91 -4.98 0.05 -2.70
CA ARG A 91 -4.46 1.32 -3.23
C ARG A 91 -4.52 1.34 -4.75
N ASN A 92 -4.01 0.29 -5.40
CA ASN A 92 -3.98 0.21 -6.85
C ASN A 92 -5.39 0.25 -7.44
N ARG A 93 -6.35 -0.45 -6.82
CA ARG A 93 -7.77 -0.41 -7.23
C ARG A 93 -8.34 1.01 -7.16
N LEU A 94 -8.07 1.72 -6.06
CA LEU A 94 -8.58 3.08 -5.85
C LEU A 94 -7.97 4.07 -6.85
N ASN A 95 -6.66 4.04 -7.04
CA ASN A 95 -5.98 4.96 -7.96
C ASN A 95 -6.32 4.72 -9.44
N HIS A 96 -6.74 3.51 -9.81
CA HIS A 96 -7.14 3.17 -11.17
C HIS A 96 -8.67 3.11 -11.37
N SER A 97 -9.44 3.71 -10.46
CA SER A 97 -10.89 3.88 -10.63
C SER A 97 -11.21 5.22 -11.32
N LEU A 98 -12.24 5.25 -12.17
CA LEU A 98 -12.75 6.51 -12.73
C LEU A 98 -13.80 7.09 -11.78
N TYR A 99 -13.59 8.33 -11.35
CA TYR A 99 -14.51 9.04 -10.48
C TYR A 99 -15.37 9.98 -11.33
N ALA A 100 -16.68 9.74 -11.39
CA ALA A 100 -17.62 10.57 -12.14
C ALA A 100 -18.58 11.27 -11.18
N PHE A 101 -19.06 12.44 -11.56
CA PHE A 101 -20.07 13.16 -10.80
C PHE A 101 -21.20 13.59 -11.74
N ASP A 102 -22.45 13.32 -11.35
CA ASP A 102 -23.64 13.82 -12.05
C ASP A 102 -24.29 14.93 -11.20
N PRO A 103 -24.15 16.20 -11.60
CA PRO A 103 -24.73 17.34 -10.88
C PRO A 103 -26.26 17.36 -10.87
N ASP A 104 -26.90 16.78 -11.88
CA ASP A 104 -28.34 16.91 -12.11
C ASP A 104 -29.15 15.86 -11.32
N ALA A 105 -28.54 14.71 -11.01
CA ALA A 105 -29.18 13.59 -10.31
C ALA A 105 -28.96 13.59 -8.78
N GLY A 106 -28.14 14.50 -8.23
CA GLY A 106 -27.84 14.57 -6.79
C GLY A 106 -27.23 13.29 -6.20
N THR A 107 -26.76 12.37 -7.04
CA THR A 107 -26.30 11.02 -6.66
C THR A 107 -24.84 10.84 -7.09
N MET A 108 -23.99 10.41 -6.15
CA MET A 108 -22.58 10.12 -6.38
C MET A 108 -22.42 8.76 -7.07
N ARG A 109 -21.73 8.71 -8.22
CA ARG A 109 -21.44 7.47 -8.95
C ARG A 109 -19.93 7.29 -9.13
N SER A 110 -19.30 6.23 -8.60
CA SER A 110 -18.03 5.80 -9.20
C SER A 110 -18.33 4.90 -10.38
N ILE A 111 -17.76 5.24 -11.53
CA ILE A 111 -17.73 4.32 -12.66
C ILE A 111 -16.42 3.56 -12.52
N GLN A 112 -16.45 2.36 -11.94
CA GLN A 112 -15.27 1.51 -11.94
C GLN A 112 -15.00 1.02 -13.37
N MET A 113 -14.19 1.76 -14.14
CA MET A 113 -13.76 1.32 -15.46
C MET A 113 -12.77 0.15 -15.34
N LYS A 114 -13.29 -1.08 -15.21
CA LYS A 114 -12.53 -2.28 -15.59
C LYS A 114 -12.41 -2.28 -17.12
N ILE A 115 -11.32 -1.77 -17.68
CA ILE A 115 -10.90 -2.22 -19.02
C ILE A 115 -10.42 -3.67 -18.84
N ALA A 116 -11.35 -4.62 -18.88
CA ALA A 116 -11.05 -6.03 -18.94
C ALA A 116 -10.92 -6.43 -20.41
N ASP A 117 -9.69 -6.43 -20.91
CA ASP A 117 -9.40 -6.93 -22.27
C ASP A 117 -9.59 -8.45 -22.29
N ARG A 118 -10.68 -8.91 -22.90
CA ARG A 118 -10.86 -10.30 -23.34
C ARG A 118 -11.40 -10.29 -24.76
N LYS A 119 -10.91 -11.26 -25.54
CA LYS A 119 -11.03 -11.46 -27.00
C LYS A 119 -12.43 -11.29 -27.65
N THR A 120 -13.51 -11.00 -26.92
CA THR A 120 -14.89 -11.00 -27.46
C THR A 120 -15.78 -9.83 -27.02
N GLY A 121 -15.25 -8.73 -26.47
CA GLY A 121 -16.01 -7.47 -26.37
C GLY A 121 -15.70 -6.59 -25.16
N PHE A 122 -15.92 -5.28 -25.32
CA PHE A 122 -15.78 -4.26 -24.27
C PHE A 122 -17.05 -4.23 -23.40
N ARG A 123 -16.92 -4.55 -22.10
CA ARG A 123 -17.98 -4.26 -21.11
C ARG A 123 -17.56 -3.06 -20.27
N ILE A 124 -18.43 -2.07 -20.18
CA ILE A 124 -18.32 -0.95 -19.23
C ILE A 124 -18.52 -1.54 -17.83
N GLY A 125 -17.56 -1.30 -16.95
CA GLY A 125 -17.39 -2.01 -15.69
C GLY A 125 -18.50 -1.76 -14.66
N GLU A 126 -18.52 -2.68 -13.69
CA GLU A 126 -19.36 -2.73 -12.49
C GLU A 126 -19.46 -1.36 -11.80
N GLU A 127 -20.63 -0.74 -11.90
CA GLU A 127 -20.93 0.56 -11.27
C GLU A 127 -21.04 0.36 -9.76
N THR A 128 -20.14 0.97 -8.99
CA THR A 128 -20.24 0.98 -7.52
C THR A 128 -20.69 2.38 -7.10
N MET A 129 -21.85 2.47 -6.47
CA MET A 129 -22.27 3.71 -5.81
C MET A 129 -21.23 4.07 -4.74
N LEU A 130 -20.69 5.28 -4.81
CA LEU A 130 -19.83 5.80 -3.74
C LEU A 130 -20.73 6.38 -2.67
N ASP A 131 -20.97 5.57 -1.66
CA ASP A 131 -21.74 5.91 -0.47
C ASP A 131 -20.81 6.18 0.73
N GLU A 132 -21.42 6.45 1.88
CA GLU A 132 -20.70 6.66 3.13
C GLU A 132 -19.83 5.44 3.52
N ALA A 133 -20.29 4.21 3.21
CA ALA A 133 -19.54 2.98 3.46
C ALA A 133 -18.22 2.93 2.65
N SER A 134 -18.21 3.50 1.46
CA SER A 134 -16.99 3.61 0.63
C SER A 134 -15.94 4.54 1.25
N VAL A 135 -16.38 5.61 1.91
CA VAL A 135 -15.49 6.52 2.64
C VAL A 135 -14.97 5.87 3.92
N GLU A 136 -15.82 5.14 4.65
CA GLU A 136 -15.41 4.39 5.84
C GLU A 136 -14.36 3.32 5.52
N ALA A 137 -14.53 2.58 4.42
CA ALA A 137 -13.54 1.59 3.96
C ALA A 137 -12.18 2.23 3.61
N LEU A 138 -12.18 3.46 3.09
CA LEU A 138 -10.95 4.24 2.84
C LEU A 138 -10.28 4.63 4.15
N ASP A 139 -11.04 5.13 5.12
CA ASP A 139 -10.52 5.53 6.43
C ASP A 139 -9.95 4.31 7.18
N GLN A 140 -10.60 3.15 7.08
CA GLN A 140 -10.06 1.88 7.60
C GLN A 140 -8.73 1.52 6.92
N THR A 141 -8.67 1.59 5.58
CA THR A 141 -7.44 1.30 4.83
C THR A 141 -6.30 2.26 5.22
N LEU A 142 -6.60 3.55 5.39
CA LEU A 142 -5.64 4.55 5.82
C LEU A 142 -5.11 4.25 7.24
N ASN A 143 -5.99 3.89 8.16
CA ASN A 143 -5.60 3.49 9.52
C ASN A 143 -4.71 2.25 9.51
N GLU A 144 -4.99 1.30 8.62
CA GLU A 144 -4.12 0.13 8.48
C GLU A 144 -2.73 0.46 7.94
N ILE A 145 -2.61 1.37 6.97
CA ILE A 145 -1.31 1.84 6.47
C ILE A 145 -0.53 2.55 7.57
N ARG A 146 -1.19 3.39 8.37
CA ARG A 146 -0.58 4.07 9.52
C ARG A 146 -0.11 3.09 10.59
N SER A 147 -0.93 2.10 10.92
CA SER A 147 -0.56 1.03 11.84
C SER A 147 0.64 0.23 11.33
N ALA A 148 0.71 -0.06 10.02
CA ALA A 148 1.88 -0.69 9.43
C ALA A 148 3.14 0.20 9.54
N ASN A 149 3.00 1.52 9.35
CA ASN A 149 4.10 2.47 9.57
C ASN A 149 4.64 2.41 11.00
N THR A 150 3.74 2.51 11.99
CA THR A 150 4.10 2.44 13.41
C THR A 150 4.77 1.10 13.74
N GLU A 151 4.26 -0.01 13.20
CA GLU A 151 4.85 -1.33 13.38
C GLU A 151 6.29 -1.40 12.85
N ILE A 152 6.58 -0.78 11.70
CA ILE A 152 7.94 -0.69 11.17
C ILE A 152 8.85 0.09 12.12
N TRP A 153 8.41 1.25 12.60
CA TRP A 153 9.18 2.04 13.58
C TRP A 153 9.47 1.26 14.87
N THR A 154 8.49 0.52 15.37
CA THR A 154 8.69 -0.36 16.54
C THR A 154 9.75 -1.42 16.24
N MET A 155 9.70 -2.07 15.08
CA MET A 155 10.72 -3.06 14.71
C MET A 155 12.11 -2.45 14.54
N ILE A 156 12.21 -1.24 13.99
CA ILE A 156 13.49 -0.52 13.85
C ILE A 156 14.14 -0.33 15.22
N ALA A 157 13.37 0.15 16.20
CA ALA A 157 13.89 0.37 17.55
C ALA A 157 14.16 -0.95 18.31
N GLU A 158 13.27 -1.94 18.20
CA GLU A 158 13.35 -3.19 18.98
C GLU A 158 14.49 -4.11 18.51
N TYR A 159 14.78 -4.14 17.20
CA TYR A 159 15.81 -4.99 16.63
C TYR A 159 17.07 -4.22 16.20
N ASP A 160 17.20 -2.96 16.63
CA ASP A 160 18.34 -2.08 16.31
C ASP A 160 18.65 -2.03 14.80
N LEU A 161 17.60 -1.90 13.98
CA LEU A 161 17.76 -1.84 12.53
C LEU A 161 18.39 -0.50 12.14
N PRO A 162 19.24 -0.46 11.09
CA PRO A 162 19.86 0.79 10.65
C PRO A 162 18.82 1.88 10.37
N GLY A 163 18.92 3.02 11.08
CA GLY A 163 17.99 4.17 11.02
C GLY A 163 18.32 5.23 9.98
#